data_AF-A0A945ATV5-F1
#
_entry.id   AF-A0A945ATV5-F1
#
_cell.length_a   1.000
_cell.length_b   1.000
_cell.length_c   1.000
_cell.angle_alpha   90.00
_cell.angle_beta   90.00
_cell.angle_gamma   90.00
#
_symmetry.space_group_name_H-M   'P 1'
#
loop_
_entity.id
_entity.type
_entity.pdbx_description
1 polymer ?
#
loop_
_entity_poly.entity_id
_entity_poly.type
_entity_poly.pdbx_seq_one_letter_code
_entity_poly.pdbx_strand_id
1 'polypeptide(L)'
;NRERYTLRVAAPFEELFQAISQRLNLEPSIDTEAFKAHSINAQEIIRLEIKDANRDQLLDAIVKPLGLTWSIDDKTLHVTAGD
;
A
#
# COMPACT_ATOMS: atom_id res chain seq x y z
N ASN A 1 -15.64 12.04 10.75
CA ASN A 1 -15.92 12.11 9.30
C ASN A 1 -15.24 10.89 8.68
N ARG A 2 -15.95 9.90 8.12
CA ARG A 2 -15.29 8.77 7.45
C ARG A 2 -14.96 9.21 6.03
N GLU A 3 -13.71 9.61 5.81
CA GLU A 3 -13.21 9.89 4.47
C GLU A 3 -13.33 8.63 3.62
N ARG A 4 -14.00 8.77 2.47
CA ARG A 4 -14.17 7.69 1.53
C ARG A 4 -13.30 7.93 0.31
N TYR A 5 -12.51 6.93 -0.04
CA TYR A 5 -11.55 6.93 -1.11
C TYR A 5 -12.08 6.09 -2.26
N THR A 6 -12.07 6.67 -3.45
CA THR A 6 -12.27 5.95 -4.71
C THR A 6 -10.98 6.06 -5.49
N LEU A 7 -10.44 4.92 -5.91
CA LEU A 7 -9.16 4.80 -6.58
C LEU A 7 -9.31 3.82 -7.74
N ARG A 8 -8.98 4.26 -8.95
CA ARG A 8 -8.81 3.39 -10.12
C ARG A 8 -7.46 3.70 -10.71
N VAL A 9 -6.54 2.73 -10.63
CA VAL A 9 -5.14 2.94 -11.02
C VAL A 9 -4.56 1.65 -11.56
N ALA A 10 -3.62 1.80 -12.50
CA ALA A 10 -2.73 0.74 -12.96
C ALA A 10 -1.33 1.33 -12.97
N ALA A 11 -0.59 1.12 -11.89
CA ALA A 11 0.73 1.70 -11.67
C ALA A 11 1.58 0.73 -10.83
N PRO A 12 2.91 0.90 -10.82
CA PRO A 12 3.80 0.20 -9.90
C PRO A 12 3.34 0.33 -8.45
N PHE A 13 3.46 -0.75 -7.68
CA PHE A 13 3.11 -0.75 -6.26
C PHE A 13 3.84 0.34 -5.48
N GLU A 14 5.14 0.52 -5.71
CA GLU A 14 5.95 1.54 -5.03
C GLU A 14 5.40 2.94 -5.25
N GLU A 15 5.11 3.31 -6.51
CA GLU A 15 4.54 4.61 -6.85
C GLU A 15 3.16 4.80 -6.20
N LEU A 16 2.33 3.77 -6.22
CA LEU A 16 1.01 3.83 -5.60
C LEU A 16 1.10 4.00 -4.08
N PHE A 17 1.96 3.22 -3.44
CA PHE A 17 2.18 3.25 -2.00
C PHE A 17 2.70 4.62 -1.55
N GLN A 18 3.66 5.20 -2.27
CA GLN A 18 4.15 6.54 -2.01
C GLN A 18 3.04 7.58 -2.16
N ALA A 19 2.25 7.53 -3.24
CA ALA A 19 1.17 8.49 -3.48
C ALA A 19 0.09 8.43 -2.38
N ILE A 20 -0.28 7.23 -1.93
CA ILE A 20 -1.26 7.06 -0.84
C ILE A 20 -0.70 7.50 0.50
N SER A 21 0.57 7.18 0.80
CA SER A 21 1.24 7.63 2.03
C SER A 21 1.23 9.16 2.13
N GLN A 22 1.64 9.84 1.06
CA GLN A 22 1.61 11.30 0.97
C GLN A 22 0.19 11.86 1.15
N ARG A 23 -0.81 11.25 0.52
CA ARG A 23 -2.21 11.65 0.65
C ARG A 23 -2.75 11.49 2.07
N LEU A 24 -2.28 10.48 2.80
CA LEU A 24 -2.63 10.23 4.19
C LEU A 24 -1.75 11.00 5.19
N ASN A 25 -0.80 11.80 4.69
CA ASN A 25 0.20 12.50 5.49
C ASN A 25 1.01 11.54 6.39
N LEU A 26 1.39 10.40 5.80
CA LEU A 26 2.21 9.35 6.39
C LEU A 26 3.55 9.22 5.64
N GLU A 27 4.60 8.85 6.35
CA GLU A 27 5.91 8.54 5.79
C GLU A 27 5.94 7.10 5.27
N PRO A 28 6.17 6.85 3.97
CA PRO A 28 6.24 5.50 3.43
C PRO A 28 7.54 4.81 3.90
N SER A 29 7.42 3.60 4.44
CA SER A 29 8.55 2.73 4.78
C SER A 29 8.32 1.33 4.22
N ILE A 30 9.23 0.87 3.36
CA ILE A 30 9.14 -0.41 2.67
C ILE A 30 10.27 -1.32 3.18
N ASP A 31 9.90 -2.49 3.68
CA ASP A 31 10.84 -3.54 4.08
C ASP A 31 11.44 -4.23 2.85
N THR A 32 12.41 -3.56 2.23
CA THR A 32 13.09 -4.08 1.01
C THR A 32 13.77 -5.44 1.23
N GLU A 33 14.17 -5.75 2.47
CA GLU A 33 14.73 -7.05 2.84
C GLU A 33 13.68 -8.15 2.78
N ALA A 34 12.49 -7.92 3.35
CA ALA A 34 11.37 -8.86 3.28
C ALA A 34 10.88 -9.05 1.84
N PHE A 35 10.84 -7.97 1.05
CA PHE A 35 10.48 -8.06 -0.37
C PHE A 35 11.44 -8.97 -1.13
N LYS A 36 12.75 -8.81 -0.92
CA LYS A 36 13.75 -9.69 -1.53
C LYS A 36 13.61 -11.14 -1.06
N ALA A 37 13.41 -11.35 0.24
CA ALA A 37 13.24 -12.68 0.81
C ALA A 37 12.02 -13.42 0.24
N HIS A 38 10.94 -12.70 -0.04
CA HIS A 38 9.70 -13.24 -0.61
C HIS A 38 9.61 -13.10 -2.15
N SER A 39 10.69 -12.70 -2.82
CA SER A 39 10.72 -12.44 -4.28
C SER A 39 9.61 -11.48 -4.77
N ILE A 40 9.26 -10.49 -3.95
CA ILE A 40 8.24 -9.48 -4.24
C ILE A 40 8.89 -8.31 -4.98
N ASN A 41 8.31 -7.93 -6.11
CA ASN A 41 8.78 -6.80 -6.91
C ASN A 41 7.92 -5.57 -6.64
N ALA A 42 8.51 -4.53 -6.05
CA ALA A 42 7.80 -3.26 -5.80
C ALA A 42 7.44 -2.49 -7.09
N GLN A 43 8.10 -2.82 -8.21
CA GLN A 43 7.81 -2.25 -9.54
C GLN A 43 6.69 -3.02 -10.27
N GLU A 44 6.12 -4.06 -9.65
CA GLU A 44 5.00 -4.81 -10.21
C GLU A 44 3.80 -3.87 -10.41
N ILE A 45 3.23 -3.87 -11.61
CA ILE A 45 2.08 -3.01 -11.93
C ILE A 45 0.84 -3.63 -11.30
N ILE A 46 0.36 -3.01 -10.23
CA ILE A 46 -0.89 -3.39 -9.59
C ILE A 46 -2.04 -2.59 -10.20
N ARG A 47 -3.11 -3.31 -10.57
CA ARG A 47 -4.35 -2.70 -11.03
C ARG A 47 -5.39 -2.80 -9.93
N LEU A 48 -5.79 -1.66 -9.41
CA LEU A 48 -6.82 -1.57 -8.38
C LEU A 48 -8.03 -0.79 -8.88
N GLU A 49 -9.20 -1.29 -8.53
CA GLU A 49 -10.45 -0.56 -8.61
C GLU A 49 -11.14 -0.63 -7.25
N ILE A 50 -11.10 0.47 -6.53
CA ILE A 50 -11.65 0.63 -5.20
C ILE A 50 -12.69 1.74 -5.28
N LYS A 51 -13.88 1.48 -4.76
CA LYS A 51 -14.96 2.46 -4.67
C LYS A 51 -15.37 2.61 -3.24
N ASP A 52 -15.51 3.86 -2.80
CA ASP A 52 -16.16 4.16 -1.53
C ASP A 52 -15.48 3.50 -0.31
N ALA A 53 -14.16 3.32 -0.35
CA ALA A 53 -13.42 2.60 0.68
C ALA A 53 -12.93 3.54 1.78
N ASN A 54 -12.88 3.02 3.00
CA ASN A 54 -12.20 3.71 4.10
C ASN A 54 -10.68 3.54 3.95
N ARG A 55 -9.90 4.31 4.73
CA ARG A 55 -8.44 4.25 4.76
C ARG A 55 -7.89 2.82 4.87
N ASP A 56 -8.38 2.02 5.80
CA ASP A 56 -7.86 0.67 6.04
C ASP A 56 -8.17 -0.27 4.87
N GLN A 57 -9.37 -0.15 4.28
CA GLN A 57 -9.77 -0.90 3.08
C GLN A 57 -8.95 -0.51 1.86
N LEU A 58 -8.58 0.77 1.74
CA LEU A 58 -7.71 1.27 0.69
C LEU A 58 -6.31 0.65 0.81
N LEU A 59 -5.70 0.69 2.00
CA LEU A 59 -4.37 0.13 2.26
C LEU A 59 -4.35 -1.39 2.08
N ASP A 60 -5.35 -2.09 2.61
CA ASP A 60 -5.51 -3.53 2.48
C ASP A 60 -5.61 -3.95 0.99
N ALA A 61 -6.39 -3.23 0.19
CA ALA A 61 -6.50 -3.49 -1.24
C ALA A 61 -5.19 -3.24 -2.02
N ILE A 62 -4.29 -2.38 -1.52
CA ILE A 62 -2.99 -2.11 -2.13
C ILE A 62 -1.98 -3.22 -1.84
N VAL A 63 -1.97 -3.74 -0.61
CA VAL A 63 -0.97 -4.74 -0.17
C VAL A 63 -1.38 -6.19 -0.46
N LYS A 64 -2.68 -6.51 -0.38
CA LYS A 64 -3.21 -7.86 -0.62
C LYS A 64 -2.80 -8.50 -1.94
N PRO A 65 -2.82 -7.82 -3.11
CA PRO A 65 -2.46 -8.45 -4.38
C PRO A 65 -1.02 -8.96 -4.42
N LEU A 66 -0.13 -8.40 -3.59
CA LEU A 66 1.26 -8.81 -3.49
C LEU A 66 1.54 -9.70 -2.27
N GLY A 67 0.50 -10.09 -1.51
CA GLY A 67 0.67 -10.84 -0.26
C GLY A 67 1.44 -10.05 0.81
N LEU A 68 1.36 -8.72 0.77
CA LEU A 68 2.03 -7.83 1.70
C LEU A 68 1.11 -7.50 2.88
N THR A 69 1.70 -7.04 3.97
CA THR A 69 1.00 -6.51 5.15
C THR A 69 1.46 -5.09 5.44
N TRP A 70 0.56 -4.26 5.96
CA TRP A 70 0.88 -2.89 6.36
C TRP A 70 0.65 -2.68 7.85
N SER A 71 1.37 -1.72 8.42
CA SER A 71 1.19 -1.26 9.79
C SER A 71 1.48 0.24 9.85
N ILE A 72 0.81 0.96 10.74
CA ILE A 72 1.09 2.38 10.97
C ILE A 72 1.70 2.50 12.35
N ASP A 73 2.94 2.98 12.42
CA ASP A 73 3.63 3.31 13.66
C ASP A 73 3.88 4.82 13.70
N ASP A 74 3.27 5.51 14.68
CA ASP A 74 3.24 6.97 14.80
C ASP A 74 2.75 7.70 13.52
N LYS A 75 3.67 8.04 12.62
CA LYS A 75 3.43 8.68 11.31
C LYS A 75 3.99 7.89 10.14
N THR A 76 4.57 6.74 10.39
CA THR A 76 5.21 5.92 9.36
C THR A 76 4.27 4.79 8.96
N LEU A 77 3.95 4.72 7.67
CA LEU A 77 3.28 3.58 7.09
C LEU A 77 4.34 2.56 6.68
N HIS A 78 4.44 1.49 7.47
CA HIS A 78 5.30 0.36 7.19
C HIS A 78 4.58 -0.65 6.32
N VAL A 79 5.28 -1.16 5.30
CA VAL A 79 4.82 -2.31 4.51
C VAL A 79 5.91 -3.37 4.45
N THR A 80 5.52 -4.61 4.69
CA THR A 80 6.41 -5.78 4.72
C THR A 80 5.71 -7.00 4.11
N ALA A 81 6.45 -8.08 3.88
CA ALA A 81 5.87 -9.34 3.42
C ALA A 81 4.86 -9.88 4.45
N GLY A 82 3.76 -10.44 3.97
CA GLY A 82 2.86 -11.24 4.81
C GLY A 82 3.50 -12.58 5.14
N ASP A 83 3.24 -13.04 6.36
CA ASP A 83 3.54 -14.42 6.82
C ASP A 83 2.65 -15.45 6.11
#